data_AF-A0A5M9K7S0-F1
#
_entry.id   AF-A0A5M9K7S0-F1
#
_cell.length_a   1.000
_cell.length_b   1.000
_cell.length_c   1.000
_cell.angle_alpha   90.00
_cell.angle_beta   90.00
_cell.angle_gamma   90.00
#
_symmetry.space_group_name_H-M   'P 1'
#
loop_
_entity.id
_entity.type
_entity.pdbx_description
1 polymer ?
#
loop_
_entity_poly.entity_id
_entity_poly.type
_entity_poly.pdbx_seq_one_letter_code
_entity_poly.pdbx_strand_id
1 'polypeptide(L)'
;MYREELRRSCRGVEQLQAQTNHSSSSNQPPRFFPPRPELSFDQEVKNLEAENEKEAYDSIESYAMSIDMTARNAQNEAKKKGLPWDIAKGFDTFLPMSNIISKSQIPDPHNATVWLTVNNEHRQKDSTELMLFRIPRILSDISKVMTLEKGDIVLTGTPKGVGSVKPGDVMRVGITVGGKELEEGKIEVAVEESTSTYEFKET
;
A
#
# COMPACT_ATOMS: atom_id res chain seq x y z
N MET A 1 17.52 -6.61 -4.51
CA MET A 1 18.24 -5.33 -4.62
C MET A 1 17.26 -4.25 -5.08
N TYR A 2 16.35 -3.82 -4.19
CA TYR A 2 15.43 -2.71 -4.48
C TYR A 2 16.20 -1.40 -4.27
N ARG A 3 16.34 -0.60 -5.34
CA ARG A 3 17.12 0.65 -5.34
C ARG A 3 16.58 1.63 -4.30
N GLU A 4 17.45 2.29 -3.54
CA GLU A 4 17.06 3.29 -2.52
C GLU A 4 16.17 4.42 -3.07
N GLU A 5 16.28 4.75 -4.36
CA GLU A 5 15.50 5.83 -5.00
C GLU A 5 13.98 5.56 -5.00
N LEU A 6 13.54 4.30 -5.18
CA LEU A 6 12.11 3.94 -5.16
C LEU A 6 11.49 4.04 -3.75
N ARG A 7 12.32 4.16 -2.70
CA ARG A 7 11.85 4.26 -1.31
C ARG A 7 11.54 5.68 -0.86
N ARG A 8 12.07 6.71 -1.55
CA ARG A 8 12.09 8.10 -1.04
C ARG A 8 11.18 9.09 -1.76
N SER A 9 10.68 8.74 -2.94
CA SER A 9 9.79 9.62 -3.71
C SER A 9 8.65 8.84 -4.37
N CYS A 10 7.44 9.39 -4.32
CA CYS A 10 6.31 8.96 -5.16
C CYS A 10 6.09 9.99 -6.26
N ARG A 11 6.12 9.54 -7.50
CA ARG A 11 5.94 10.29 -8.75
C ARG A 11 4.69 9.80 -9.45
N GLY A 12 3.89 10.69 -10.04
CA GLY A 12 2.64 10.33 -10.73
C GLY A 12 1.45 11.25 -10.51
N VAL A 13 1.65 12.43 -9.90
CA VAL A 13 0.57 13.18 -9.25
C VAL A 13 -0.10 14.26 -10.13
N GLU A 14 0.58 14.83 -11.12
CA GLU A 14 -0.07 15.65 -12.15
C GLU A 14 -0.60 14.90 -13.37
N GLN A 15 -0.15 13.67 -13.66
CA GLN A 15 -0.60 12.96 -14.88
C GLN A 15 -2.10 12.58 -14.88
N LEU A 16 -2.73 12.81 -13.74
CA LEU A 16 -4.15 12.62 -13.43
C LEU A 16 -4.87 13.95 -13.20
N GLN A 17 -4.12 15.06 -13.24
CA GLN A 17 -4.62 16.40 -13.34
C GLN A 17 -4.61 16.79 -14.82
N ALA A 18 -5.65 16.42 -15.56
CA ALA A 18 -5.87 16.96 -16.89
C ALA A 18 -5.81 18.49 -16.82
N GLN A 19 -4.92 19.11 -17.60
CA GLN A 19 -5.05 20.51 -17.95
C GLN A 19 -6.28 20.63 -18.84
N THR A 20 -7.44 20.95 -18.27
CA THR A 20 -8.58 21.44 -19.05
C THR A 20 -8.77 22.93 -18.80
N ASN A 21 -8.17 23.74 -19.67
CA ASN A 21 -8.83 24.96 -20.07
C ASN A 21 -10.16 24.55 -20.71
N HIS A 22 -11.24 24.77 -19.95
CA HIS A 22 -12.66 24.62 -20.29
C HIS A 22 -13.34 23.26 -19.95
N SER A 23 -14.41 23.41 -19.15
CA SER A 23 -15.52 22.48 -18.87
C SER A 23 -15.27 21.14 -18.15
N SER A 24 -15.52 21.17 -16.83
CA SER A 24 -16.25 20.15 -16.04
C SER A 24 -15.97 18.65 -16.25
N SER A 25 -14.72 18.21 -16.21
CA SER A 25 -14.35 16.81 -15.90
C SER A 25 -13.60 16.74 -14.57
N SER A 26 -13.91 15.74 -13.74
CA SER A 26 -13.48 15.69 -12.34
C SER A 26 -12.00 15.31 -12.19
N ASN A 27 -11.13 16.32 -12.21
CA ASN A 27 -9.72 16.19 -11.87
C ASN A 27 -9.57 15.71 -10.42
N GLN A 28 -9.32 14.41 -10.22
CA GLN A 28 -9.05 13.88 -8.89
C GLN A 28 -7.57 13.49 -8.76
N PRO A 29 -6.81 14.18 -7.89
CA PRO A 29 -5.43 13.79 -7.58
C PRO A 29 -5.34 12.33 -7.12
N PRO A 30 -4.18 11.66 -7.31
CA PRO A 30 -3.99 10.32 -6.80
C PRO A 30 -4.17 10.31 -5.29
N ARG A 31 -4.63 9.17 -4.81
CA ARG A 31 -4.85 8.91 -3.40
C ARG A 31 -3.86 7.89 -2.91
N PHE A 32 -3.33 8.11 -1.73
CA PHE A 32 -2.59 7.09 -1.02
C PHE A 32 -3.58 6.16 -0.32
N PHE A 33 -3.28 4.87 -0.34
CA PHE A 33 -3.86 3.91 0.58
C PHE A 33 -2.79 3.62 1.64
N PRO A 34 -3.14 3.66 2.93
CA PRO A 34 -2.18 3.44 3.99
C PRO A 34 -1.64 2.02 3.95
N PRO A 35 -0.44 1.83 4.49
CA PRO A 35 0.04 0.52 4.81
C PRO A 35 -0.84 -0.14 5.85
N ARG A 36 -0.93 -1.43 5.67
CA ARG A 36 -0.82 -2.36 6.79
C ARG A 36 0.52 -3.09 6.68
N PRO A 37 0.92 -3.85 7.72
CA PRO A 37 2.06 -4.74 7.57
C PRO A 37 1.85 -5.65 6.36
N GLU A 38 2.77 -5.49 5.42
CA GLU A 38 2.97 -6.32 4.26
C GLU A 38 3.60 -7.64 4.68
N LEU A 39 3.17 -8.74 4.07
CA LEU A 39 3.68 -10.06 4.41
C LEU A 39 4.70 -10.49 3.36
N SER A 40 5.92 -10.81 3.75
CA SER A 40 6.87 -11.49 2.87
C SER A 40 6.96 -12.98 3.20
N PHE A 41 7.19 -13.83 2.20
CA PHE A 41 7.22 -15.29 2.36
C PHE A 41 8.63 -15.87 2.17
N ASP A 42 8.99 -16.86 2.97
CA ASP A 42 10.26 -17.62 2.86
C ASP A 42 10.11 -18.97 2.16
N GLN A 43 8.86 -19.40 1.93
CA GLN A 43 8.47 -20.68 1.35
C GLN A 43 7.27 -20.52 0.40
N GLU A 44 7.00 -21.55 -0.39
CA GLU A 44 5.82 -21.62 -1.24
C GLU A 44 4.56 -21.89 -0.39
N VAL A 45 3.47 -21.16 -0.65
CA VAL A 45 2.16 -21.37 -0.02
C VAL A 45 1.10 -21.57 -1.10
N LYS A 46 0.46 -22.75 -1.08
CA LYS A 46 -0.64 -23.12 -1.97
C LYS A 46 -1.73 -23.86 -1.22
N ASN A 47 -2.99 -23.52 -1.49
CA ASN A 47 -4.17 -24.17 -0.90
C ASN A 47 -4.12 -24.23 0.64
N LEU A 48 -3.62 -23.18 1.28
CA LEU A 48 -3.63 -23.05 2.72
C LEU A 48 -5.08 -23.01 3.23
N GLU A 49 -5.39 -23.76 4.28
CA GLU A 49 -6.70 -23.66 4.95
C GLU A 49 -6.67 -22.59 6.04
N ALA A 50 -7.74 -21.80 6.12
CA ALA A 50 -7.80 -20.63 7.00
C ALA A 50 -7.73 -21.00 8.49
N GLU A 51 -8.14 -22.22 8.83
CA GLU A 51 -8.09 -22.78 10.18
C GLU A 51 -6.65 -23.16 10.60
N ASN A 52 -5.73 -23.34 9.65
CA ASN A 52 -4.33 -23.62 9.95
C ASN A 52 -3.53 -22.34 10.19
N GLU A 53 -3.90 -21.61 11.25
CA GLU A 53 -3.28 -20.33 11.59
C GLU A 53 -1.77 -20.47 11.81
N LYS A 54 -1.32 -21.59 12.38
CA LYS A 54 0.11 -21.84 12.62
C LYS A 54 0.90 -21.85 11.31
N GLU A 55 0.44 -22.60 10.31
CA GLU A 55 1.09 -22.64 8.99
C GLU A 55 1.04 -21.26 8.32
N ALA A 56 -0.08 -20.56 8.42
CA ALA A 56 -0.23 -19.20 7.90
C ALA A 56 0.83 -18.26 8.48
N TYR A 57 0.95 -18.21 9.82
CA TYR A 57 1.93 -17.35 10.45
C TYR A 57 3.36 -17.83 10.21
N ASP A 58 3.63 -19.13 10.22
CA ASP A 58 4.96 -19.70 9.96
C ASP A 58 5.45 -19.39 8.54
N SER A 59 4.55 -19.26 7.57
CA SER A 59 4.89 -18.87 6.19
C SER A 59 5.34 -17.42 6.02
N ILE A 60 5.08 -16.57 7.01
CA ILE A 60 5.49 -15.17 7.00
C ILE A 60 6.92 -15.07 7.52
N GLU A 61 7.82 -14.58 6.68
CA GLU A 61 9.23 -14.32 7.00
C GLU A 61 9.39 -13.00 7.74
N SER A 62 8.76 -11.94 7.22
CA SER A 62 8.96 -10.59 7.70
C SER A 62 7.79 -9.68 7.38
N TYR A 63 7.82 -8.47 7.96
CA TYR A 63 6.82 -7.43 7.73
C TYR A 63 7.45 -6.21 7.06
N ALA A 64 6.65 -5.42 6.34
CA ALA A 64 7.05 -4.09 5.89
C ALA A 64 5.85 -3.14 5.89
N MET A 65 6.10 -1.83 5.86
CA MET A 65 5.07 -0.82 5.66
C MET A 65 5.15 -0.32 4.22
N SER A 66 4.05 -0.37 3.47
CA SER A 66 3.91 0.16 2.12
C SER A 66 2.99 1.39 2.03
N ILE A 67 2.94 2.08 0.90
CA ILE A 67 1.82 2.97 0.59
C ILE A 67 1.25 2.50 -0.74
N ASP A 68 0.00 2.04 -0.76
CA ASP A 68 -0.66 1.58 -1.99
C ASP A 68 -1.25 2.80 -2.72
N MET A 69 -0.43 3.47 -3.52
CA MET A 69 -0.86 4.65 -4.26
C MET A 69 -1.85 4.26 -5.36
N THR A 70 -2.80 5.15 -5.64
CA THR A 70 -3.84 4.87 -6.63
C THR A 70 -4.20 6.10 -7.42
N ALA A 71 -4.19 5.94 -8.73
CA ALA A 71 -4.72 6.90 -9.67
C ALA A 71 -6.26 6.83 -9.65
N ARG A 72 -6.89 7.66 -8.82
CA ARG A 72 -8.32 7.48 -8.49
C ARG A 72 -9.24 7.72 -9.69
N ASN A 73 -8.92 8.69 -10.54
CA ASN A 73 -9.60 8.92 -11.82
C ASN A 73 -9.52 7.70 -12.76
N ALA A 74 -8.32 7.16 -13.01
CA ALA A 74 -8.13 5.97 -13.84
C ALA A 74 -8.85 4.74 -13.25
N GLN A 75 -8.80 4.57 -11.92
CA GLN A 75 -9.54 3.51 -11.23
C GLN A 75 -11.05 3.64 -11.43
N ASN A 76 -11.59 4.86 -11.31
CA ASN A 76 -13.02 5.11 -11.44
C ASN A 76 -13.51 4.88 -12.88
N GLU A 77 -12.72 5.27 -13.88
CA GLU A 77 -13.03 4.97 -15.28
C GLU A 77 -12.99 3.46 -15.55
N ALA A 78 -11.93 2.77 -15.10
CA ALA A 78 -11.80 1.33 -15.25
C ALA A 78 -12.98 0.59 -14.60
N LYS A 79 -13.41 1.00 -13.39
CA LYS A 79 -14.61 0.48 -12.72
C LYS A 79 -15.88 0.67 -13.55
N LYS A 80 -16.10 1.86 -14.11
CA LYS A 80 -17.29 2.14 -14.94
C LYS A 80 -17.35 1.27 -16.20
N LYS A 81 -16.18 0.95 -16.77
CA LYS A 81 -16.06 0.19 -18.03
C LYS A 81 -15.82 -1.30 -17.84
N GLY A 82 -15.65 -1.77 -16.61
CA GLY A 82 -15.29 -3.16 -16.33
C GLY A 82 -13.88 -3.53 -16.82
N LEU A 83 -12.97 -2.56 -16.86
CA LEU A 83 -11.58 -2.75 -17.31
C LEU A 83 -10.64 -3.10 -16.14
N PRO A 84 -9.47 -3.70 -16.43
CA PRO A 84 -8.44 -3.98 -15.43
C PRO A 84 -7.92 -2.72 -14.73
N TRP A 85 -7.37 -2.89 -13.51
CA TRP A 85 -6.90 -1.77 -12.67
C TRP A 85 -5.38 -1.56 -12.74
N ASP A 86 -4.68 -2.25 -13.64
CA ASP A 86 -3.22 -2.23 -13.74
C ASP A 86 -2.67 -0.80 -13.86
N ILE A 87 -3.27 0.03 -14.73
CA ILE A 87 -2.88 1.44 -14.86
C ILE A 87 -3.17 2.21 -13.57
N ALA A 88 -4.27 1.89 -12.88
CA ALA A 88 -4.66 2.63 -11.68
C ALA A 88 -3.76 2.36 -10.46
N LYS A 89 -3.10 1.20 -10.43
CA LYS A 89 -2.37 0.66 -9.27
C LYS A 89 -0.87 0.43 -9.53
N GLY A 90 -0.47 0.30 -10.79
CA GLY A 90 0.85 -0.18 -11.19
C GLY A 90 1.76 0.88 -11.81
N PHE A 91 1.51 2.17 -11.60
CA PHE A 91 2.47 3.20 -12.01
C PHE A 91 3.79 3.02 -11.26
N ASP A 92 4.89 3.43 -11.90
CA ASP A 92 6.18 3.49 -11.23
C ASP A 92 6.04 4.32 -9.94
N THR A 93 6.70 3.86 -8.88
CA THR A 93 6.67 4.46 -7.52
C THR A 93 5.32 4.41 -6.78
N PHE A 94 4.30 3.70 -7.29
CA PHE A 94 3.01 3.57 -6.60
C PHE A 94 2.98 2.60 -5.42
N LEU A 95 4.11 1.95 -5.14
CA LEU A 95 4.29 1.14 -3.93
C LEU A 95 5.57 1.54 -3.18
N PRO A 96 5.65 2.75 -2.59
CA PRO A 96 6.72 3.07 -1.65
C PRO A 96 6.69 2.08 -0.48
N MET A 97 7.85 1.54 -0.09
CA MET A 97 7.95 0.55 0.98
C MET A 97 9.09 0.84 1.95
N SER A 98 8.88 0.44 3.20
CA SER A 98 9.85 0.53 4.29
C SER A 98 10.98 -0.47 4.18
N ASN A 99 11.90 -0.38 5.14
CA ASN A 99 12.81 -1.49 5.38
C ASN A 99 12.03 -2.68 5.91
N ILE A 100 12.67 -3.84 5.82
CA ILE A 100 12.12 -5.08 6.37
C ILE A 100 12.11 -4.97 7.89
N ILE A 101 10.97 -5.24 8.49
CA ILE A 101 10.74 -5.37 9.92
C ILE A 101 10.80 -6.86 10.24
N SER A 102 11.67 -7.24 11.19
CA SER A 102 11.75 -8.64 11.60
C SER A 102 10.45 -9.10 12.23
N LYS A 103 10.03 -10.34 11.95
CA LYS A 103 8.86 -10.97 12.59
C LYS A 103 8.89 -10.90 14.11
N SER A 104 10.09 -10.97 14.71
CA SER A 104 10.28 -10.86 16.17
C SER A 104 9.90 -9.50 16.75
N GLN A 105 9.91 -8.43 15.95
CA GLN A 105 9.53 -7.08 16.37
C GLN A 105 8.01 -6.87 16.36
N ILE A 106 7.26 -7.75 15.68
CA ILE A 106 5.79 -7.73 15.64
C ILE A 106 5.27 -9.12 16.07
N PRO A 107 5.27 -9.44 17.38
CA PRO A 107 4.86 -10.76 17.86
C PRO A 107 3.39 -11.10 17.54
N ASP A 108 2.52 -10.09 17.54
CA ASP A 108 1.13 -10.20 17.11
C ASP A 108 0.85 -9.14 16.03
N PRO A 109 0.72 -9.54 14.75
CA PRO A 109 0.46 -8.61 13.64
C PRO A 109 -0.95 -8.01 13.67
N HIS A 110 -1.82 -8.49 14.57
CA HIS A 110 -3.13 -7.93 14.81
C HIS A 110 -3.18 -6.99 16.02
N ASN A 111 -2.07 -6.80 16.74
CA ASN A 111 -1.96 -5.84 17.85
C ASN A 111 -0.89 -4.78 17.59
N ALA A 112 -0.97 -4.12 16.44
CA ALA A 112 -0.14 -3.00 16.05
C ALA A 112 -1.00 -1.78 15.71
N THR A 113 -0.46 -0.59 15.89
CA THR A 113 -1.07 0.66 15.40
C THR A 113 -0.29 1.14 14.19
N VAL A 114 -0.97 1.35 13.07
CA VAL A 114 -0.40 1.95 11.86
C VAL A 114 -0.87 3.39 11.76
N TRP A 115 -0.03 4.28 11.23
CA TRP A 115 -0.36 5.69 11.10
C TRP A 115 0.24 6.28 9.84
N LEU A 116 -0.42 7.27 9.24
CA LEU A 116 0.08 8.03 8.11
C LEU A 116 -0.23 9.52 8.29
N THR A 117 0.78 10.36 8.10
CA THR A 117 0.65 11.82 8.07
C THR A 117 0.94 12.36 6.68
N VAL A 118 0.22 13.43 6.30
CA VAL A 118 0.56 14.26 5.14
C VAL A 118 0.90 15.64 5.69
N ASN A 119 2.10 16.15 5.41
CA ASN A 119 2.58 17.44 5.91
C ASN A 119 2.43 17.56 7.44
N ASN A 120 2.75 16.49 8.17
CA ASN A 120 2.66 16.35 9.63
C ASN A 120 1.23 16.31 10.20
N GLU A 121 0.19 16.32 9.37
CA GLU A 121 -1.18 16.12 9.82
C GLU A 121 -1.57 14.65 9.71
N HIS A 122 -2.03 14.05 10.80
CA HIS A 122 -2.56 12.69 10.78
C HIS A 122 -3.76 12.60 9.85
N ARG A 123 -3.61 11.82 8.78
CA ARG A 123 -4.73 11.44 7.92
C ARG A 123 -5.29 10.09 8.35
N GLN A 124 -4.43 9.21 8.86
CA GLN A 124 -4.80 7.87 9.28
C GLN A 124 -4.02 7.47 10.53
N LYS A 125 -4.70 6.80 11.46
CA LYS A 125 -4.12 6.22 12.67
C LYS A 125 -5.12 5.22 13.23
N ASP A 126 -4.85 3.93 13.10
CA ASP A 126 -5.79 2.88 13.51
C ASP A 126 -5.05 1.59 13.88
N SER A 127 -5.74 0.74 14.64
CA SER A 127 -5.26 -0.58 15.04
C SER A 127 -5.42 -1.61 13.91
N THR A 128 -4.45 -2.51 13.76
CA THR A 128 -4.53 -3.70 12.91
C THR A 128 -5.57 -4.71 13.38
N GLU A 129 -6.06 -4.59 14.62
CA GLU A 129 -7.16 -5.42 15.13
C GLU A 129 -8.46 -5.19 14.34
N LEU A 130 -8.60 -4.00 13.74
CA LEU A 130 -9.75 -3.61 12.91
C LEU A 130 -9.72 -4.23 11.51
N MET A 131 -8.77 -5.13 11.21
CA MET A 131 -8.79 -5.91 9.96
C MET A 131 -10.07 -6.77 9.92
N LEU A 132 -10.87 -6.59 8.88
CA LEU A 132 -12.09 -7.39 8.66
C LEU A 132 -11.78 -8.88 8.46
N PHE A 133 -10.70 -9.17 7.76
CA PHE A 133 -10.19 -10.53 7.56
C PHE A 133 -8.83 -10.65 8.23
N ARG A 134 -8.65 -11.68 9.05
CA ARG A 134 -7.37 -11.99 9.69
C ARG A 134 -6.38 -12.53 8.66
N ILE A 135 -5.08 -12.42 8.95
CA ILE A 135 -4.01 -12.81 8.04
C ILE A 135 -4.16 -14.25 7.53
N PRO A 136 -4.46 -15.26 8.37
CA PRO A 136 -4.65 -16.63 7.90
C PRO A 136 -5.74 -16.77 6.82
N ARG A 137 -6.83 -16.00 6.98
CA ARG A 137 -7.91 -15.97 5.99
C ARG A 137 -7.47 -15.34 4.67
N ILE A 138 -6.74 -14.22 4.73
CA ILE A 138 -6.21 -13.54 3.54
C ILE A 138 -5.29 -14.49 2.75
N LEU A 139 -4.35 -15.14 3.44
CA LEU A 139 -3.41 -16.08 2.81
C LEU A 139 -4.12 -17.31 2.23
N SER A 140 -5.11 -17.86 2.93
CA SER A 140 -5.93 -18.96 2.42
C SER A 140 -6.62 -18.58 1.10
N ASP A 141 -7.31 -17.44 1.06
CA ASP A 141 -8.06 -17.01 -0.12
C ASP A 141 -7.12 -16.75 -1.32
N ILE A 142 -5.96 -16.11 -1.09
CA ILE A 142 -4.98 -15.86 -2.15
C ILE A 142 -4.39 -17.18 -2.66
N SER A 143 -3.92 -18.04 -1.75
CA SER A 143 -3.22 -19.29 -2.08
C SER A 143 -4.09 -20.27 -2.87
N LYS A 144 -5.42 -20.19 -2.74
CA LYS A 144 -6.40 -20.96 -3.53
C LYS A 144 -6.46 -20.49 -4.99
N VAL A 145 -6.29 -19.19 -5.25
CA VAL A 145 -6.32 -18.59 -6.60
C VAL A 145 -4.95 -18.65 -7.26
N MET A 146 -3.90 -18.20 -6.58
CA MET A 146 -2.53 -18.13 -7.09
C MET A 146 -1.55 -18.69 -6.05
N THR A 147 -0.44 -19.28 -6.49
CA THR A 147 0.62 -19.71 -5.58
C THR A 147 1.34 -18.48 -5.03
N LEU A 148 1.62 -18.44 -3.72
CA LEU A 148 2.54 -17.46 -3.14
C LEU A 148 3.94 -18.08 -3.13
N GLU A 149 4.89 -17.42 -3.76
CA GLU A 149 6.28 -17.85 -3.83
C GLU A 149 7.15 -17.12 -2.80
N LYS A 150 8.34 -17.67 -2.56
CA LYS A 150 9.34 -17.01 -1.73
C LYS A 150 9.66 -15.62 -2.30
N GLY A 151 9.56 -14.61 -1.46
CA GLY A 151 9.82 -13.22 -1.81
C GLY A 151 8.60 -12.45 -2.30
N ASP A 152 7.44 -13.09 -2.46
CA ASP A 152 6.17 -12.39 -2.71
C ASP A 152 5.81 -11.47 -1.54
N ILE A 153 5.02 -10.44 -1.85
CA ILE A 153 4.54 -9.46 -0.87
C ILE A 153 3.02 -9.37 -0.95
N VAL A 154 2.34 -9.53 0.19
CA VAL A 154 0.88 -9.42 0.29
C VAL A 154 0.44 -8.18 1.07
N LEU A 155 -0.24 -7.27 0.35
CA LEU A 155 -0.91 -6.10 0.94
C LEU A 155 -2.19 -6.51 1.66
N THR A 156 -2.24 -6.23 2.97
CA THR A 156 -3.38 -6.61 3.84
C THR A 156 -4.46 -5.52 3.90
N GLY A 157 -4.38 -4.52 3.02
CA GLY A 157 -5.36 -3.44 2.83
C GLY A 157 -5.15 -2.25 3.76
N THR A 158 -6.17 -1.41 3.90
CA THR A 158 -6.05 -0.11 4.58
C THR A 158 -7.07 0.16 5.68
N PRO A 159 -6.71 0.90 6.74
CA PRO A 159 -7.68 1.59 7.58
C PRO A 159 -8.39 2.76 6.85
N LYS A 160 -9.42 3.31 7.49
CA LYS A 160 -10.19 4.48 7.00
C LYS A 160 -9.30 5.74 6.90
N GLY A 161 -9.73 6.73 6.13
CA GLY A 161 -9.03 8.02 6.01
C GLY A 161 -8.19 8.21 4.74
N VAL A 162 -8.52 7.46 3.68
CA VAL A 162 -7.88 7.60 2.35
C VAL A 162 -8.04 9.02 1.80
N GLY A 163 -6.91 9.70 1.60
CA GLY A 163 -6.83 11.09 1.16
C GLY A 163 -6.14 11.26 -0.18
N SER A 164 -6.28 12.43 -0.79
CA SER A 164 -5.47 12.85 -1.93
C SER A 164 -4.17 13.52 -1.50
N VAL A 165 -3.15 13.42 -2.35
CA VAL A 165 -1.90 14.17 -2.23
C VAL A 165 -1.59 14.94 -3.52
N LYS A 166 -0.76 15.96 -3.39
CA LYS A 166 -0.31 16.82 -4.48
C LYS A 166 1.22 16.90 -4.50
N PRO A 167 1.83 17.23 -5.64
CA PRO A 167 3.26 17.51 -5.73
C PRO A 167 3.65 18.56 -4.68
N GLY A 168 4.75 18.31 -3.98
CA GLY A 168 5.20 19.09 -2.83
C GLY A 168 4.72 18.59 -1.47
N ASP A 169 3.73 17.70 -1.40
CA ASP A 169 3.34 17.05 -0.15
C ASP A 169 4.43 16.07 0.31
N VAL A 170 4.55 15.90 1.63
CA VAL A 170 5.40 14.87 2.25
C VAL A 170 4.53 13.91 3.05
N MET A 171 4.54 12.64 2.65
CA MET A 171 3.88 11.57 3.37
C MET A 171 4.88 10.93 4.33
N ARG A 172 4.44 10.68 5.57
CA ARG A 172 5.20 9.86 6.52
C ARG A 172 4.30 8.75 7.02
N VAL A 173 4.87 7.58 7.19
CA VAL A 173 4.17 6.43 7.73
C VAL A 173 5.06 5.65 8.67
N GLY A 174 4.45 5.01 9.65
CA GLY A 174 5.11 4.11 10.57
C GLY A 174 4.13 3.16 11.24
N ILE A 175 4.71 2.32 12.09
CA ILE A 175 4.01 1.32 12.89
C ILE A 175 4.48 1.38 14.34
N THR A 176 3.53 1.22 15.25
CA THR A 176 3.76 1.18 16.69
C THR A 176 3.29 -0.16 17.23
N VAL A 177 4.17 -0.86 17.96
CA VAL A 177 3.91 -2.15 18.60
C VAL A 177 4.22 -2.02 20.09
N GLY A 178 3.27 -2.39 20.96
CA GLY A 178 3.45 -2.29 22.41
C GLY A 178 3.78 -0.87 22.91
N GLY A 179 3.29 0.16 22.22
CA GLY A 179 3.58 1.57 22.54
C GLY A 179 4.95 2.07 22.07
N LYS A 180 5.76 1.21 21.42
CA LYS A 180 7.05 1.58 20.82
C LYS A 180 6.93 1.66 19.31
N GLU A 181 7.44 2.73 18.75
CA GLU A 181 7.52 2.89 17.31
C GLU A 181 8.71 2.12 16.73
N LEU A 182 8.50 1.45 15.59
CA LEU A 182 9.54 0.68 14.91
C LEU A 182 10.20 1.53 13.82
N GLU A 183 11.50 1.77 13.93
CA GLU A 183 12.26 2.59 12.99
C GLU A 183 12.33 1.96 11.60
N GLU A 184 12.40 0.64 11.50
CA GLU A 184 12.44 -0.09 10.23
C GLU A 184 11.16 0.07 9.42
N GLY A 185 10.03 0.29 10.10
CA GLY A 185 8.73 0.53 9.49
C GLY A 185 8.47 1.99 9.10
N LYS A 186 9.39 2.91 9.41
CA LYS A 186 9.24 4.32 9.06
C LYS A 186 9.70 4.58 7.63
N ILE A 187 8.84 5.25 6.86
CA ILE A 187 9.26 5.90 5.62
C ILE A 187 8.72 7.31 5.52
N GLU A 188 9.50 8.14 4.85
CA GLU A 188 9.15 9.46 4.40
C GLU A 188 9.21 9.47 2.88
N VAL A 189 8.11 9.90 2.26
CA VAL A 189 7.92 9.86 0.81
C VAL A 189 7.53 11.25 0.36
N ALA A 190 8.43 11.91 -0.37
CA ALA A 190 8.11 13.16 -1.04
C ALA A 190 7.21 12.87 -2.25
N VAL A 191 6.16 13.67 -2.41
CA VAL A 191 5.28 13.61 -3.56
C VAL A 191 5.83 14.56 -4.62
N GLU A 192 6.23 14.00 -5.75
CA GLU A 192 6.91 14.71 -6.83
C GLU A 192 6.09 14.67 -8.12
N GLU A 193 6.39 15.60 -9.02
CA GLU A 193 5.85 15.55 -10.36
C GLU A 193 6.31 14.30 -11.10
N SER A 194 5.41 13.75 -11.92
CA SER A 194 5.76 12.61 -12.76
C SER A 194 6.71 13.04 -13.87
N THR A 195 7.74 12.23 -14.14
CA THR A 195 8.64 12.44 -15.28
C THR A 195 8.19 11.69 -16.53
N SER A 196 7.08 10.95 -16.47
CA SER A 196 6.56 10.19 -17.60
C SER A 196 5.86 11.10 -18.63
N THR A 197 5.76 10.64 -19.88
CA THR A 197 5.01 11.33 -20.94
C THR A 197 3.54 10.90 -21.02
N TYR A 198 3.10 10.00 -20.12
CA TYR A 198 1.73 9.53 -20.06
C TYR A 198 0.78 10.63 -19.57
N GLU A 199 -0.33 10.83 -20.28
CA GLU A 199 -1.42 11.73 -19.87
C GLU A 199 -2.71 10.94 -19.78
N PHE A 200 -3.39 11.00 -18.63
CA PHE A 200 -4.72 10.43 -18.51
C PHE A 200 -5.76 11.30 -19.24
N LYS A 201 -6.56 10.66 -20.09
CA LYS A 201 -7.71 11.27 -20.78
C LYS A 201 -8.90 10.33 -20.63
N GLU A 202 -10.00 10.84 -20.08
CA GLU A 202 -11.25 10.07 -20.02
C GLU A 202 -11.70 9.75 -21.46
N THR A 203 -12.06 8.49 -21.69
CA THR A 203 -12.52 8.01 -23.01
C THR A 203 -14.02 7.78 -23.06
#